data_AF-A0A934CVI5-F1
#
_entry.id   AF-A0A934CVI5-F1
#
_cell.length_a   1.000
_cell.length_b   1.000
_cell.length_c   1.000
_cell.angle_alpha   90.00
_cell.angle_beta   90.00
_cell.angle_gamma   90.00
#
_symmetry.space_group_name_H-M   'P 1'
#
loop_
_entity.id
_entity.type
_entity.pdbx_description
1 polymer ?
#
loop_
_entity_poly.entity_id
_entity_poly.type
_entity_poly.pdbx_seq_one_letter_code
_entity_poly.pdbx_strand_id
1 'polypeptide(L)'
;MKTALEADKEAVPPRDPAMRFALTHLSGSRRGETREFEVERLTLGTDPVNDLAFDPARDPAVSPRHAELSVENCELILRDRGSQTGVYVNHQCVTEIILQDNDLVTVGQGGPQLRVRVRPEAYASCKPFKDILCDCRDIATAAQRGWAVGVALFFRHLLSDLAFHASRPVRVVAGAVVLIPVVLIVGLLYAQYAARQHYESEVSGLLSQLETGRISHAGLEQQVQEERRRMTGVLQEQKKERETLATLLARKQAEQATQVEVTRLKQRLRAVEAELAASEQIISRFRGGVAFLQGSFGFVKKGTGQPLRYQGMDADGDPLRDAQGHPLFTLEDKFPPVTVNFTGTAFLVDARGFLLTNRHLARPWEMDQSAGELIQTGFEPRLLALRVFFPDQRAPFELSVVSVAEQVDVALVKCDCVSLPLPVLPMATRAGPVTVGEPILLLGYPTGFDALLARTDPATSSEVLARVGNDWRRLAQEISDRRLIRPVVTQGHLGDVLAAQLIYDAQTTFGGSGGPVFNLRGEVIAINHMILRRFGGVNFGVPIQFGVELLRKELGTGWPRS
;
A
#
# COMPACT_ATOMS: atom_id res chain seq x y z
N MET A 1 -51.84 34.42 54.46
CA MET A 1 -51.42 33.05 54.08
C MET A 1 -51.42 32.98 52.56
N LYS A 2 -50.23 33.10 51.97
CA LYS A 2 -50.00 33.33 50.55
C LYS A 2 -49.88 32.01 49.80
N THR A 3 -50.50 31.98 48.62
CA THR A 3 -50.50 30.90 47.64
C THR A 3 -49.98 31.44 46.31
N ALA A 4 -49.27 30.59 45.57
CA ALA A 4 -49.08 30.59 44.11
C ALA A 4 -48.44 31.81 43.40
N LEU A 5 -47.27 31.59 42.82
CA LEU A 5 -46.88 31.83 41.40
C LEU A 5 -45.34 31.99 41.36
N GLU A 6 -44.62 30.97 40.90
CA GLU A 6 -43.30 31.19 40.30
C GLU A 6 -43.30 30.49 38.94
N ALA A 7 -43.29 31.34 37.92
CA ALA A 7 -43.31 31.00 36.52
C ALA A 7 -41.89 30.71 36.01
N ASP A 8 -41.87 29.78 35.06
CA ASP A 8 -40.85 29.49 34.07
C ASP A 8 -39.90 30.65 33.75
N LYS A 9 -38.60 30.39 33.89
CA LYS A 9 -37.56 31.06 33.11
C LYS A 9 -36.72 29.97 32.45
N GLU A 10 -37.00 29.74 31.17
CA GLU A 10 -36.14 29.02 30.24
C GLU A 10 -34.70 29.54 30.37
N ALA A 11 -33.78 28.64 30.69
CA ALA A 11 -32.35 28.90 30.66
C ALA A 11 -31.88 28.90 29.20
N VAL A 12 -31.43 30.05 28.71
CA VAL A 12 -30.70 30.19 27.44
C VAL A 12 -29.45 29.29 27.50
N PRO A 13 -29.23 28.35 26.56
CA PRO A 13 -28.03 27.52 26.56
C PRO A 13 -26.78 28.37 26.24
N PRO A 14 -25.59 27.99 26.73
CA PRO A 14 -24.36 28.74 26.53
C PRO A 14 -23.97 28.78 25.03
N ARG A 15 -23.56 29.96 24.53
CA ARG A 15 -23.04 30.13 23.16
C ARG A 15 -21.72 29.37 22.99
N ASP A 16 -21.64 28.54 21.94
CA ASP A 16 -20.40 27.89 21.51
C ASP A 16 -19.34 28.93 21.11
N PRO A 17 -18.04 28.69 21.36
CA PRO A 17 -16.97 29.62 20.99
C PRO A 17 -16.80 29.71 19.47
N ALA A 18 -16.67 30.93 18.94
CA ALA A 18 -16.44 31.19 17.51
C ALA A 18 -15.12 30.54 17.03
N MET A 19 -15.18 29.81 15.92
CA MET A 19 -13.99 29.20 15.30
C MET A 19 -13.10 30.27 14.65
N ARG A 20 -11.80 30.25 14.93
CA ARG A 20 -10.80 31.13 14.28
C ARG A 20 -10.34 30.55 12.96
N PHE A 21 -10.37 31.34 11.90
CA PHE A 21 -9.84 30.96 10.59
C PHE A 21 -9.16 32.15 9.90
N ALA A 22 -8.27 31.87 8.95
CA ALA A 22 -7.61 32.90 8.14
C ALA A 22 -7.91 32.70 6.65
N LEU A 23 -8.07 33.82 5.94
CA LEU A 23 -8.21 33.85 4.49
C LEU A 23 -7.01 34.59 3.90
N THR A 24 -6.27 33.90 3.03
CA THR A 24 -5.14 34.49 2.28
C THR A 24 -5.56 34.74 0.84
N HIS A 25 -5.50 35.99 0.41
CA HIS A 25 -5.81 36.40 -0.96
C HIS A 25 -4.66 36.05 -1.92
N LEU A 26 -4.85 35.05 -2.77
CA LEU A 26 -3.87 34.63 -3.77
C LEU A 26 -3.97 35.46 -5.07
N SER A 27 -5.16 35.97 -5.39
CA SER A 27 -5.43 36.83 -6.55
C SER A 27 -6.53 37.88 -6.28
N GLY A 28 -6.80 38.73 -7.27
CA GLY A 28 -7.81 39.81 -7.19
C GLY A 28 -7.34 41.13 -6.58
N SER A 29 -8.30 42.00 -6.23
CA SER A 29 -8.03 43.37 -5.74
C SER A 29 -7.16 43.45 -4.48
N ARG A 30 -7.27 42.44 -3.61
CA ARG A 30 -6.59 42.35 -2.29
C ARG A 30 -5.44 41.33 -2.24
N ARG A 31 -4.89 40.97 -3.41
CA ARG A 31 -3.82 39.96 -3.53
C ARG A 31 -2.65 40.21 -2.56
N GLY A 32 -2.26 39.16 -1.84
CA GLY A 32 -1.16 39.15 -0.87
C GLY A 32 -1.58 39.46 0.57
N GLU A 33 -2.82 39.89 0.78
CA GLU A 33 -3.37 40.14 2.10
C GLU A 33 -3.79 38.82 2.77
N THR A 34 -3.43 38.64 4.04
CA THR A 34 -3.99 37.57 4.89
C THR A 34 -4.75 38.23 6.03
N ARG A 35 -5.99 37.83 6.24
CA ARG A 35 -6.83 38.31 7.35
C ARG A 35 -7.32 37.15 8.18
N GLU A 36 -7.27 37.33 9.49
CA GLU A 36 -7.81 36.40 10.48
C GLU A 36 -9.20 36.86 10.90
N PHE A 37 -10.10 35.90 11.06
CA PHE A 37 -11.49 36.10 11.42
C PHE A 37 -11.86 35.21 12.60
N GLU A 38 -12.58 35.80 13.56
CA GLU A 38 -13.19 35.13 14.71
C GLU A 38 -14.66 35.55 14.74
N VAL A 39 -15.43 35.06 13.77
CA VAL A 39 -16.85 35.41 13.59
C VAL A 39 -17.68 34.16 13.29
N GLU A 40 -18.94 34.15 13.73
CA GLU A 40 -19.89 33.07 13.41
C GLU A 40 -20.31 33.08 11.94
N ARG A 41 -20.29 34.27 11.30
CA ARG A 41 -20.67 34.48 9.91
C ARG A 41 -19.82 35.58 9.26
N LEU A 42 -19.40 35.35 8.03
CA LEU A 42 -18.64 36.30 7.20
C LEU A 42 -19.24 36.35 5.79
N THR A 43 -19.54 37.54 5.30
CA THR A 43 -20.10 37.77 3.96
C THR A 43 -19.04 38.23 2.96
N LEU A 44 -19.17 37.76 1.71
CA LEU A 44 -18.23 37.98 0.60
C LEU A 44 -18.98 38.62 -0.58
N GLY A 45 -18.47 39.73 -1.11
CA GLY A 45 -19.05 40.36 -2.30
C GLY A 45 -18.44 41.72 -2.64
N THR A 46 -18.94 42.38 -3.69
CA THR A 46 -18.48 43.73 -4.08
C THR A 46 -19.23 44.86 -3.36
N ASP A 47 -20.38 44.58 -2.73
CA ASP A 47 -21.08 45.54 -1.90
C ASP A 47 -20.22 45.90 -0.67
N PRO A 48 -19.96 47.19 -0.38
CA PRO A 48 -19.20 47.63 0.80
C PRO A 48 -19.77 47.14 2.14
N VAL A 49 -21.04 46.72 2.18
CA VAL A 49 -21.68 46.17 3.38
C VAL A 49 -21.15 44.76 3.72
N ASN A 50 -20.51 44.05 2.80
CA ASN A 50 -19.94 42.74 3.10
C ASN A 50 -18.68 42.84 3.98
N ASP A 51 -18.51 41.86 4.86
CA ASP A 51 -17.35 41.78 5.76
C ASP A 51 -16.02 41.68 4.97
N LEU A 52 -16.05 40.96 3.84
CA LEU A 52 -14.98 40.92 2.86
C LEU A 52 -15.43 41.52 1.52
N ALA A 53 -15.29 42.85 1.42
CA ALA A 53 -15.63 43.61 0.23
C ALA A 53 -14.52 43.60 -0.84
N PHE A 54 -14.85 43.15 -2.06
CA PHE A 54 -13.98 43.17 -3.24
C PHE A 54 -14.18 44.46 -4.06
N ASP A 55 -13.15 44.91 -4.77
CA ASP A 55 -13.24 46.09 -5.64
C ASP A 55 -13.96 45.73 -6.95
N PRO A 56 -15.16 46.27 -7.24
CA PRO A 56 -15.93 45.92 -8.43
C PRO A 56 -15.22 46.27 -9.75
N ALA A 57 -14.33 47.27 -9.75
CA ALA A 57 -13.58 47.63 -10.96
C ALA A 57 -12.45 46.63 -11.26
N ARG A 58 -11.92 45.96 -10.24
CA ARG A 58 -10.78 45.03 -10.36
C ARG A 58 -11.20 43.56 -10.31
N ASP A 59 -12.33 43.26 -9.70
CA ASP A 59 -12.89 41.91 -9.54
C ASP A 59 -14.32 41.83 -10.13
N PRO A 60 -14.49 42.01 -11.45
CA PRO A 60 -15.82 42.07 -12.08
C PRO A 60 -16.58 40.73 -12.02
N ALA A 61 -15.88 39.63 -11.76
CA ALA A 61 -16.47 38.31 -11.58
C ALA A 61 -17.20 38.16 -10.23
N VAL A 62 -17.03 39.09 -9.28
CA VAL A 62 -17.62 39.01 -7.94
C VAL A 62 -18.95 39.76 -7.89
N SER A 63 -20.00 39.08 -7.44
CA SER A 63 -21.35 39.66 -7.32
C SER A 63 -21.46 40.57 -6.07
N PRO A 64 -22.42 41.52 -6.03
CA PRO A 64 -22.61 42.41 -4.86
C PRO A 64 -22.75 41.65 -3.54
N ARG A 65 -23.51 40.56 -3.51
CA ARG A 65 -23.54 39.57 -2.42
C ARG A 65 -23.29 38.21 -3.05
N HIS A 66 -22.08 37.70 -2.93
CA HIS A 66 -21.63 36.55 -3.71
C HIS A 66 -21.68 35.26 -2.90
N ALA A 67 -21.07 35.25 -1.71
CA ALA A 67 -21.01 34.06 -0.88
C ALA A 67 -21.04 34.41 0.62
N GLU A 68 -21.30 33.41 1.44
CA GLU A 68 -21.33 33.50 2.88
C GLU A 68 -20.55 32.32 3.48
N LEU A 69 -19.69 32.62 4.45
CA LEU A 69 -19.03 31.65 5.30
C LEU A 69 -19.73 31.65 6.66
N SER A 70 -20.09 30.47 7.17
CA SER A 70 -20.71 30.30 8.48
C SER A 70 -20.06 29.18 9.25
N VAL A 71 -19.90 29.36 10.55
CA VAL A 71 -19.41 28.31 11.45
C VAL A 71 -20.62 27.64 12.10
N GLU A 72 -20.88 26.38 11.74
CA GLU A 72 -21.97 25.57 12.29
C GLU A 72 -21.38 24.27 12.85
N ASN A 73 -21.74 23.86 14.08
CA ASN A 73 -21.22 22.63 14.71
C ASN A 73 -19.68 22.49 14.71
N CYS A 74 -18.94 23.59 14.89
CA CYS A 74 -17.48 23.63 14.76
C CYS A 74 -16.93 23.25 13.37
N GLU A 75 -17.73 23.42 12.31
CA GLU A 75 -17.32 23.25 10.91
C GLU A 75 -17.48 24.58 10.15
N LEU A 76 -16.50 24.93 9.31
CA LEU A 76 -16.55 26.12 8.48
C LEU A 76 -17.25 25.79 7.16
N ILE A 77 -18.46 26.30 6.96
CA ILE A 77 -19.30 26.04 5.79
C ILE A 77 -19.27 27.25 4.86
N LEU A 78 -19.07 27.01 3.56
CA LEU A 78 -19.18 28.03 2.50
C LEU A 78 -20.48 27.80 1.71
N ARG A 79 -21.29 28.85 1.58
CA ARG A 79 -22.54 28.88 0.82
C ARG A 79 -22.52 29.95 -0.26
N ASP A 80 -22.94 29.60 -1.47
CA ASP A 80 -23.21 30.57 -2.53
C ASP A 80 -24.56 31.28 -2.24
N ARG A 81 -24.57 32.62 -2.30
CA ARG A 81 -25.75 33.46 -2.01
C ARG A 81 -26.53 33.84 -3.28
N GLY A 82 -26.47 32.98 -4.31
CA GLY A 82 -27.11 33.22 -5.60
C GLY A 82 -26.26 34.10 -6.50
N SER A 83 -24.94 33.90 -6.47
CA SER A 83 -23.99 34.60 -7.32
C SER A 83 -24.26 34.38 -8.81
N GLN A 84 -23.91 35.37 -9.64
CA GLN A 84 -24.12 35.27 -11.09
C GLN A 84 -23.09 34.35 -11.78
N THR A 85 -21.94 34.15 -11.14
CA THR A 85 -20.74 33.54 -11.73
C THR A 85 -20.27 32.30 -10.97
N GLY A 86 -20.98 31.88 -9.91
CA GLY A 86 -20.72 30.69 -9.11
C GLY A 86 -19.53 30.81 -8.16
N VAL A 87 -19.56 30.03 -7.08
CA VAL A 87 -18.44 29.84 -6.16
C VAL A 87 -17.75 28.51 -6.47
N TYR A 88 -16.41 28.50 -6.48
CA TYR A 88 -15.65 27.28 -6.74
C TYR A 88 -14.72 26.93 -5.59
N VAL A 89 -14.67 25.65 -5.22
CA VAL A 89 -13.70 25.12 -4.26
C VAL A 89 -12.87 24.05 -4.95
N ASN A 90 -11.55 24.18 -4.92
CA ASN A 90 -10.61 23.27 -5.59
C ASN A 90 -10.98 23.00 -7.07
N HIS A 91 -11.37 24.08 -7.78
CA HIS A 91 -11.81 24.07 -9.18
C HIS A 91 -13.18 23.43 -9.48
N GLN A 92 -13.94 23.02 -8.46
CA GLN A 92 -15.30 22.50 -8.61
C GLN A 92 -16.32 23.55 -8.20
N CYS A 93 -17.39 23.73 -8.99
CA CYS A 93 -18.47 24.66 -8.66
C CYS A 93 -19.31 24.07 -7.52
N VAL A 94 -19.57 24.86 -6.48
CA VAL A 94 -20.28 24.40 -5.27
C VAL A 94 -21.37 25.39 -4.89
N THR A 95 -22.49 24.87 -4.39
CA THR A 95 -23.55 25.67 -3.78
C THR A 95 -23.40 25.74 -2.26
N GLU A 96 -22.97 24.64 -1.64
CA GLU A 96 -22.68 24.52 -0.21
C GLU A 96 -21.60 23.45 0.02
N ILE A 97 -20.58 23.73 0.83
CA ILE A 97 -19.52 22.78 1.18
C ILE A 97 -18.88 23.09 2.53
N ILE A 98 -18.48 22.05 3.26
CA ILE A 98 -17.63 22.18 4.45
C ILE A 98 -16.18 22.34 3.99
N LEU A 99 -15.56 23.46 4.37
CA LEU A 99 -14.18 23.79 4.02
C LEU A 99 -13.18 23.13 4.95
N GLN A 100 -12.11 22.59 4.35
CA GLN A 100 -10.95 22.04 5.03
C GLN A 100 -9.75 22.99 4.98
N ASP A 101 -8.75 22.74 5.84
CA ASP A 101 -7.50 23.51 5.81
C ASP A 101 -6.78 23.34 4.45
N ASN A 102 -6.33 24.45 3.87
CA ASN A 102 -5.75 24.58 2.52
C ASN A 102 -6.70 24.63 1.34
N ASP A 103 -8.01 24.57 1.56
CA ASP A 103 -8.94 24.66 0.44
C ASP A 103 -8.79 25.98 -0.32
N LEU A 104 -8.84 25.87 -1.66
CA LEU A 104 -8.76 26.98 -2.58
C LEU A 104 -10.17 27.40 -3.00
N VAL A 105 -10.63 28.54 -2.50
CA VAL A 105 -11.91 29.15 -2.84
C VAL A 105 -11.71 30.16 -3.96
N THR A 106 -12.42 30.02 -5.08
CA THR A 106 -12.48 31.03 -6.15
C THR A 106 -13.87 31.67 -6.14
N VAL A 107 -13.91 33.00 -6.01
CA VAL A 107 -15.14 33.78 -5.94
C VAL A 107 -15.47 34.26 -7.34
N GLY A 108 -16.40 33.59 -8.03
CA GLY A 108 -16.73 33.83 -9.43
C GLY A 108 -15.78 33.13 -10.41
N GLN A 109 -16.32 32.67 -11.54
CA GLN A 109 -15.51 32.06 -12.60
C GLN A 109 -14.40 33.02 -13.08
N GLY A 110 -13.13 32.64 -12.87
CA GLY A 110 -11.97 33.49 -13.20
C GLY A 110 -11.73 34.67 -12.24
N GLY A 111 -12.43 34.70 -11.10
CA GLY A 111 -12.34 35.76 -10.10
C GLY A 111 -11.24 35.55 -9.04
N PRO A 112 -11.28 36.33 -7.94
CA PRO A 112 -10.30 36.25 -6.85
C PRO A 112 -10.26 34.87 -6.21
N GLN A 113 -9.04 34.40 -5.95
CA GLN A 113 -8.75 33.14 -5.28
C GLN A 113 -8.29 33.39 -3.85
N LEU A 114 -8.84 32.63 -2.92
CA LEU A 114 -8.61 32.69 -1.49
C LEU A 114 -8.16 31.30 -1.01
N ARG A 115 -7.15 31.25 -0.14
CA ARG A 115 -6.76 30.03 0.56
C ARG A 115 -7.30 30.07 1.99
N VAL A 116 -8.00 29.02 2.38
CA VAL A 116 -8.65 28.90 3.69
C VAL A 116 -7.72 28.20 4.68
N ARG A 117 -7.63 28.74 5.90
CA ARG A 117 -6.87 28.15 7.02
C ARG A 117 -7.75 28.06 8.26
N VAL A 118 -8.05 26.84 8.72
CA VAL A 118 -9.11 26.61 9.74
C VAL A 118 -8.56 26.54 11.18
N ARG A 119 -7.22 26.50 11.36
CA ARG A 119 -6.58 26.46 12.70
C ARG A 119 -5.31 27.34 12.77
N PRO A 120 -5.43 28.67 12.92
CA PRO A 120 -4.28 29.57 12.92
C PRO A 120 -3.35 29.40 14.14
N GLU A 121 -3.87 28.95 15.29
CA GLU A 121 -3.11 28.83 16.54
C GLU A 121 -2.00 27.74 16.50
N ALA A 122 -2.15 26.71 15.65
CA ALA A 122 -1.12 25.70 15.43
C ALA A 122 0.05 26.21 14.55
N TYR A 123 -0.11 27.36 13.89
CA TYR A 123 0.86 27.96 12.97
C TYR A 123 1.61 29.17 13.55
N ALA A 124 1.23 29.63 14.75
CA ALA A 124 1.68 30.90 15.33
C ALA A 124 3.16 30.97 15.76
N SER A 125 4.03 30.01 15.45
CA SER A 125 5.43 30.06 15.91
C SER A 125 6.53 29.89 14.86
N CYS A 126 6.25 29.70 13.56
CA CYS A 126 7.19 29.86 12.43
C CYS A 126 6.59 29.15 11.20
N LYS A 127 6.52 29.84 10.05
CA LYS A 127 6.11 29.22 8.78
C LYS A 127 7.24 28.32 8.26
N PRO A 128 7.02 27.02 8.01
CA PRO A 128 8.05 26.14 7.46
C PRO A 128 8.56 26.66 6.11
N PHE A 129 9.88 26.58 5.86
CA PHE A 129 10.50 27.10 4.63
C PHE A 129 9.87 26.54 3.34
N LYS A 130 9.41 25.29 3.39
CA LYS A 130 8.69 24.63 2.29
C LYS A 130 7.39 25.37 1.95
N ASP A 131 6.65 25.82 2.95
CA ASP A 131 5.35 26.48 2.78
C ASP A 131 5.55 27.92 2.30
N ILE A 132 6.62 28.60 2.75
CA ILE A 132 7.05 29.91 2.20
C ILE A 132 7.37 29.79 0.71
N LEU A 133 8.15 28.77 0.33
CA LEU A 133 8.52 28.53 -1.06
C LEU A 133 7.31 28.15 -1.94
N CYS A 134 6.40 27.34 -1.42
CA CYS A 134 5.17 26.98 -2.13
C CYS A 134 4.30 28.22 -2.40
N ASP A 135 4.07 29.07 -1.39
CA ASP A 135 3.27 30.28 -1.57
C ASP A 135 3.96 31.29 -2.52
N CYS A 136 5.27 31.49 -2.40
CA CYS A 136 6.01 32.38 -3.31
C CYS A 136 5.97 31.87 -4.77
N ARG A 137 6.09 30.54 -4.96
CA ARG A 137 6.02 29.90 -6.28
C ARG A 137 4.64 30.09 -6.90
N ASP A 138 3.57 29.85 -6.13
CA ASP A 138 2.20 29.99 -6.59
C ASP A 138 1.90 31.45 -6.99
N ILE A 139 2.40 32.42 -6.22
CA ILE A 139 2.34 33.87 -6.54
C ILE A 139 3.09 34.19 -7.83
N ALA A 140 4.30 33.63 -8.02
CA ALA A 140 5.10 33.87 -9.22
C ALA A 140 4.44 33.29 -10.49
N THR A 141 3.81 32.11 -10.37
CA THR A 141 3.10 31.47 -11.50
C THR A 141 1.80 32.16 -11.87
N ALA A 142 1.14 32.87 -10.95
CA ALA A 142 -0.07 33.64 -11.22
C ALA A 142 0.19 35.06 -11.77
N ALA A 143 1.44 35.43 -12.08
CA ALA A 143 1.78 36.74 -12.64
C ALA A 143 1.56 36.77 -14.18
N GLN A 144 0.44 37.33 -14.64
CA GLN A 144 0.10 37.45 -16.08
C GLN A 144 0.96 38.43 -16.91
N ARG A 145 2.08 38.97 -16.39
CA ARG A 145 2.94 39.90 -17.14
C ARG A 145 4.40 39.51 -17.06
N GLY A 146 4.84 38.63 -17.97
CA GLY A 146 6.25 38.38 -18.29
C GLY A 146 7.08 37.70 -17.19
N TRP A 147 7.87 36.70 -17.59
CA TRP A 147 8.67 35.90 -16.67
C TRP A 147 9.62 36.72 -15.77
N ALA A 148 10.17 37.83 -16.28
CA ALA A 148 11.07 38.71 -15.52
C ALA A 148 10.38 39.42 -14.33
N VAL A 149 9.11 39.81 -14.47
CA VAL A 149 8.34 40.45 -13.39
C VAL A 149 7.92 39.41 -12.35
N GLY A 150 7.57 38.20 -12.79
CA GLY A 150 7.30 37.07 -11.91
C GLY A 150 8.51 36.69 -11.04
N VAL A 151 9.71 36.66 -11.64
CA VAL A 151 10.97 36.41 -10.92
C VAL A 151 11.30 37.56 -9.94
N ALA A 152 11.15 38.82 -10.35
CA ALA A 152 11.41 39.96 -9.47
C ALA A 152 10.44 39.99 -8.26
N LEU A 153 9.16 39.71 -8.49
CA LEU A 153 8.15 39.62 -7.43
C LEU A 153 8.38 38.43 -6.49
N PHE A 154 8.77 37.28 -7.05
CA PHE A 154 9.17 36.11 -6.27
C PHE A 154 10.29 36.46 -5.29
N PHE A 155 11.39 37.05 -5.78
CA PHE A 155 12.52 37.40 -4.92
C PHE A 155 12.16 38.50 -3.91
N ARG A 156 11.35 39.49 -4.28
CA ARG A 156 10.90 40.55 -3.36
C ARG A 156 10.10 39.98 -2.19
N HIS A 157 9.14 39.09 -2.47
CA HIS A 157 8.31 38.48 -1.42
C HIS A 157 9.07 37.41 -0.63
N LEU A 158 9.92 36.62 -1.28
CA LEU A 158 10.78 35.64 -0.61
C LEU A 158 11.71 36.32 0.40
N LEU A 159 12.33 37.46 0.04
CA LEU A 159 13.19 38.24 0.93
C LEU A 159 12.42 38.86 2.11
N SER A 160 11.20 39.36 1.86
CA SER A 160 10.33 39.91 2.91
C SER A 160 9.89 38.83 3.91
N ASP A 161 9.41 37.68 3.43
CA ASP A 161 8.94 36.59 4.28
C ASP A 161 10.09 35.93 5.05
N LEU A 162 11.27 35.79 4.44
CA LEU A 162 12.48 35.30 5.11
C LEU A 162 12.97 36.27 6.21
N ALA A 163 12.80 37.57 6.03
CA ALA A 163 13.24 38.57 7.01
C ALA A 163 12.34 38.62 8.25
N PHE A 164 11.02 38.49 8.09
CA PHE A 164 10.05 38.66 9.17
C PHE A 164 9.53 37.34 9.78
N HIS A 165 9.49 36.23 9.04
CA HIS A 165 8.79 35.01 9.46
C HIS A 165 9.66 33.75 9.53
N ALA A 166 10.97 33.83 9.21
CA ALA A 166 11.88 32.68 9.26
C ALA A 166 12.70 32.57 10.56
N SER A 167 13.15 31.34 10.88
CA SER A 167 13.93 31.03 12.08
C SER A 167 15.33 31.70 12.07
N ARG A 168 15.88 31.99 13.26
CA ARG A 168 17.16 32.69 13.44
C ARG A 168 18.33 32.18 12.56
N PRO A 169 18.60 30.86 12.42
CA PRO A 169 19.69 30.38 11.57
C PRO A 169 19.44 30.63 10.08
N VAL A 170 18.18 30.56 9.63
CA VAL A 170 17.81 30.79 8.22
C VAL A 170 18.00 32.27 7.84
N ARG A 171 17.73 33.21 8.76
CA ARG A 171 17.97 34.64 8.53
C ARG A 171 19.45 34.97 8.32
N VAL A 172 20.35 34.32 9.06
CA VAL A 172 21.80 34.54 8.92
C VAL A 172 22.30 34.06 7.55
N VAL A 173 21.84 32.89 7.11
CA VAL A 173 22.20 32.35 5.79
C VAL A 173 21.61 33.21 4.66
N ALA A 174 20.36 33.63 4.77
CA ALA A 174 19.72 34.51 3.79
C ALA A 174 20.44 35.87 3.67
N GLY A 175 20.85 36.46 4.81
CA GLY A 175 21.64 37.70 4.83
C GLY A 175 22.99 37.56 4.13
N ALA A 176 23.71 36.46 4.36
CA ALA A 176 24.99 36.19 3.70
C ALA A 176 24.84 36.02 2.18
N VAL A 177 23.77 35.35 1.74
CA VAL A 177 23.48 35.12 0.30
C VAL A 177 23.16 36.42 -0.45
N VAL A 178 22.67 37.46 0.22
CA VAL A 178 22.42 38.79 -0.39
C VAL A 178 23.65 39.69 -0.32
N LEU A 179 24.38 39.69 0.81
CA LEU A 179 25.49 40.61 1.02
C LEU A 179 26.69 40.31 0.10
N ILE A 180 27.02 39.03 -0.09
CA ILE A 180 28.15 38.59 -0.92
C ILE A 180 28.04 39.05 -2.38
N PRO A 181 26.91 38.82 -3.10
CA PRO A 181 26.78 39.31 -4.47
C PRO A 181 26.72 40.84 -4.56
N VAL A 182 26.19 41.55 -3.57
CA VAL A 182 26.22 43.03 -3.55
C VAL A 182 27.65 43.55 -3.44
N VAL A 183 28.46 42.97 -2.55
CA VAL A 183 29.89 43.34 -2.42
C VAL A 183 30.66 43.01 -3.71
N LEU A 184 30.39 41.87 -4.34
CA LEU A 184 30.99 41.52 -5.63
C LEU A 184 30.58 42.47 -6.76
N ILE A 185 29.31 42.86 -6.84
CA ILE A 185 28.81 43.82 -7.84
C ILE A 185 29.42 45.20 -7.62
N VAL A 186 29.50 45.68 -6.38
CA VAL A 186 30.15 46.96 -6.05
C VAL A 186 31.65 46.92 -6.40
N GLY A 187 32.33 45.79 -6.11
CA GLY A 187 33.73 45.59 -6.50
C GLY A 187 33.92 45.58 -8.02
N LEU A 188 33.03 44.94 -8.77
CA LEU A 188 33.02 44.92 -10.23
C LEU A 188 32.77 46.30 -10.83
N LEU A 189 31.82 47.05 -10.28
CA LEU A 189 31.53 48.43 -10.71
C LEU A 189 32.70 49.37 -10.40
N TYR A 190 33.36 49.20 -9.25
CA TYR A 190 34.56 49.95 -8.91
C TYR A 190 35.73 49.60 -9.85
N ALA A 191 35.93 48.32 -10.17
CA ALA A 191 36.93 47.89 -11.12
C ALA A 191 36.66 48.41 -12.54
N GLN A 192 35.39 48.43 -12.99
CA GLN A 192 35.00 49.04 -14.26
C GLN A 192 35.23 50.56 -14.28
N TYR A 193 34.90 51.24 -13.18
CA TYR A 193 35.15 52.68 -13.04
C TYR A 193 36.65 53.01 -13.09
N ALA A 194 37.48 52.24 -12.37
CA ALA A 194 38.94 52.38 -12.39
C ALA A 194 39.53 52.10 -13.78
N ALA A 195 39.06 51.05 -14.47
CA ALA A 195 39.48 50.74 -15.84
C ALA A 195 39.10 51.85 -16.83
N ARG A 196 37.92 52.46 -16.66
CA ARG A 196 37.43 53.56 -17.51
C ARG A 196 38.27 54.83 -17.36
N GLN A 197 38.74 55.14 -16.15
CA GLN A 197 39.70 56.24 -15.96
C GLN A 197 41.04 55.97 -16.64
N HIS A 198 41.52 54.72 -16.63
CA HIS A 198 42.74 54.37 -17.34
C HIS A 198 42.58 54.53 -18.87
N TYR A 199 41.41 54.13 -19.41
CA TYR A 199 41.07 54.35 -20.82
C TYR A 199 40.97 55.83 -21.21
N GLU A 200 40.38 56.69 -20.37
CA GLU A 200 40.32 58.14 -20.66
C GLU A 200 41.70 58.81 -20.62
N SER A 201 42.62 58.30 -19.80
CA SER A 201 44.01 58.77 -19.78
C SER A 201 44.81 58.33 -21.03
N GLU A 202 44.52 57.16 -21.60
CA GLU A 202 45.11 56.69 -22.87
C GLU A 202 44.51 57.41 -24.09
N VAL A 203 43.20 57.65 -24.10
CA VAL A 203 42.50 58.34 -25.20
C VAL A 203 42.94 59.81 -25.29
N SER A 204 43.22 60.46 -24.16
CA SER A 204 43.76 61.83 -24.13
C SER A 204 45.22 61.90 -24.60
N GLY A 205 46.00 60.83 -24.40
CA GLY A 205 47.35 60.69 -24.93
C GLY A 205 47.39 60.39 -26.44
N LEU A 206 46.42 59.63 -26.95
CA LEU A 206 46.29 59.30 -28.37
C LEU A 206 45.77 60.48 -29.21
N LEU A 207 44.94 61.35 -28.64
CA LEU A 207 44.51 62.59 -29.30
C LEU A 207 45.65 63.60 -29.49
N SER A 208 46.71 63.54 -28.68
CA SER A 208 47.90 64.40 -28.84
C SER A 208 48.86 63.92 -29.93
N GLN A 209 48.66 62.72 -30.49
CA GLN A 209 49.51 62.15 -31.56
C GLN A 209 48.91 62.25 -32.97
N LEU A 210 47.67 62.76 -33.09
CA LEU A 210 46.99 62.88 -34.39
C LEU A 210 47.16 64.24 -35.07
N GLU A 211 47.90 65.18 -34.49
CA GLU A 211 48.15 66.50 -35.10
C GLU A 211 49.43 66.59 -35.93
N THR A 212 50.27 65.55 -35.95
CA THR A 212 51.51 65.54 -36.74
C THR A 212 51.82 64.17 -37.32
N GLY A 213 51.54 63.99 -38.61
CA GLY A 213 52.22 62.97 -39.43
C GLY A 213 51.29 62.11 -40.28
N ARG A 214 51.31 62.36 -41.59
CA ARG A 214 50.78 61.47 -42.64
C ARG A 214 51.19 60.02 -42.39
N ILE A 215 50.21 59.13 -42.23
CA ILE A 215 50.37 57.68 -42.37
C ILE A 215 49.61 57.26 -43.64
N SER A 216 50.29 56.55 -44.54
CA SER A 216 49.69 56.04 -45.78
C SER A 216 48.63 54.97 -45.46
N HIS A 217 47.55 54.95 -46.25
CA HIS A 217 46.42 54.01 -46.11
C HIS A 217 46.83 52.52 -45.93
N ALA A 218 48.01 52.14 -46.43
CA ALA A 218 48.54 50.76 -46.32
C ALA A 218 48.95 50.35 -44.90
N GLY A 219 49.42 51.27 -44.05
CA GLY A 219 49.87 50.94 -42.68
C GLY A 219 48.70 50.68 -41.72
N LEU A 220 47.61 51.43 -41.90
CA LEU A 220 46.39 51.27 -41.08
C LEU A 220 45.67 49.95 -41.40
N GLU A 221 45.60 49.57 -42.68
CA GLU A 221 45.02 48.28 -43.08
C GLU A 221 45.79 47.09 -42.50
N GLN A 222 47.13 47.19 -42.41
CA GLN A 222 47.97 46.15 -41.84
C GLN A 222 47.75 45.99 -40.33
N GLN A 223 47.67 47.09 -39.58
CA GLN A 223 47.32 47.07 -38.14
C GLN A 223 45.90 46.54 -37.89
N VAL A 224 44.92 46.93 -38.72
CA VAL A 224 43.55 46.43 -38.61
C VAL A 224 43.48 44.93 -38.93
N GLN A 225 44.24 44.44 -39.90
CA GLN A 225 44.33 43.01 -40.19
C GLN A 225 44.99 42.22 -39.05
N GLU A 226 46.02 42.77 -38.43
CA GLU A 226 46.74 42.13 -37.34
C GLU A 226 45.88 42.04 -36.07
N GLU A 227 45.17 43.12 -35.73
CA GLU A 227 44.19 43.13 -34.63
C GLU A 227 42.99 42.21 -34.92
N ARG A 228 42.50 42.16 -36.17
CA ARG A 228 41.47 41.17 -36.55
C ARG A 228 41.96 39.73 -36.37
N ARG A 229 43.21 39.43 -36.74
CA ARG A 229 43.82 38.10 -36.54
C ARG A 229 43.91 37.75 -35.06
N ARG A 230 44.35 38.67 -34.21
CA ARG A 230 44.35 38.51 -32.75
C ARG A 230 42.95 38.25 -32.21
N MET A 231 41.98 39.07 -32.59
CA MET A 231 40.59 38.93 -32.17
C MET A 231 39.99 37.57 -32.60
N THR A 232 40.26 37.12 -33.84
CA THR A 232 39.81 35.80 -34.31
C THR A 232 40.48 34.64 -33.57
N GLY A 233 41.77 34.78 -33.21
CA GLY A 233 42.48 33.79 -32.40
C GLY A 233 41.87 33.65 -31.00
N VAL A 234 41.60 34.77 -30.33
CA VAL A 234 40.93 34.80 -29.02
C VAL A 234 39.53 34.19 -29.12
N LEU A 235 38.78 34.49 -30.18
CA LEU A 235 37.44 33.94 -30.38
C LEU A 235 37.45 32.42 -30.61
N GLN A 236 38.45 31.92 -31.36
CA GLN A 236 38.65 30.48 -31.57
C GLN A 236 39.02 29.77 -30.25
N GLU A 237 39.86 30.39 -29.44
CA GLU A 237 40.27 29.84 -28.14
C GLU A 237 39.09 29.78 -27.16
N GLN A 238 38.30 30.85 -27.05
CA GLN A 238 37.07 30.86 -26.26
C GLN A 238 36.04 29.84 -26.76
N LYS A 239 35.92 29.65 -28.08
CA LYS A 239 35.01 28.66 -28.66
C LYS A 239 35.45 27.24 -28.27
N LYS A 240 36.74 26.94 -28.37
CA LYS A 240 37.31 25.63 -27.99
C LYS A 240 37.10 25.36 -26.50
N GLU A 241 37.33 26.35 -25.64
CA GLU A 241 37.10 26.23 -24.20
C GLU A 241 35.62 25.95 -23.87
N ARG A 242 34.69 26.65 -24.54
CA ARG A 242 33.24 26.39 -24.42
C ARG A 242 32.85 24.98 -24.85
N GLU A 243 33.39 24.48 -25.96
CA GLU A 243 33.14 23.10 -26.43
C GLU A 243 33.68 22.05 -25.45
N THR A 244 34.85 22.33 -24.86
CA THR A 244 35.47 21.47 -23.84
C THR A 244 34.64 21.44 -22.55
N LEU A 245 34.13 22.59 -22.12
CA LEU A 245 33.25 22.68 -20.95
C LEU A 245 31.91 21.99 -21.18
N ALA A 246 31.31 22.15 -22.37
CA ALA A 246 30.06 21.50 -22.73
C ALA A 246 30.18 19.96 -22.72
N THR A 247 31.30 19.42 -23.21
CA THR A 247 31.56 17.97 -23.19
C THR A 247 31.78 17.44 -21.77
N LEU A 248 32.50 18.18 -20.91
CA LEU A 248 32.66 17.82 -19.49
C LEU A 248 31.33 17.84 -18.72
N LEU A 249 30.49 18.83 -18.96
CA LEU A 249 29.15 18.92 -18.34
C LEU A 249 28.26 17.76 -18.80
N ALA A 250 28.25 17.44 -20.10
CA ALA A 250 27.49 16.31 -20.63
C ALA A 250 27.94 14.97 -19.99
N ARG A 251 29.26 14.77 -19.84
CA ARG A 251 29.82 13.58 -19.17
C ARG A 251 29.39 13.49 -17.71
N LYS A 252 29.44 14.61 -16.97
CA LYS A 252 29.05 14.68 -15.57
C LYS A 252 27.54 14.43 -15.38
N GLN A 253 26.71 14.93 -16.29
CA GLN A 253 25.27 14.67 -16.29
C GLN A 253 24.96 13.19 -16.56
N ALA A 254 25.65 12.57 -17.51
CA ALA A 254 25.51 11.13 -17.80
C ALA A 254 25.88 10.29 -16.56
N GLU A 255 26.98 10.61 -15.88
CA GLU A 255 27.41 9.92 -14.67
C GLU A 255 26.39 10.06 -13.52
N GLN A 256 25.82 11.26 -13.33
CA GLN A 256 24.75 11.49 -12.36
C GLN A 256 23.48 10.69 -12.69
N ALA A 257 23.08 10.63 -13.96
CA ALA A 257 21.94 9.85 -14.41
C ALA A 257 22.15 8.34 -14.13
N THR A 258 23.33 7.82 -14.45
CA THR A 258 23.71 6.43 -14.12
C THR A 258 23.65 6.17 -12.61
N GLN A 259 24.12 7.10 -11.78
CA GLN A 259 24.10 6.93 -10.33
C GLN A 259 22.68 6.86 -9.75
N VAL A 260 21.74 7.64 -10.32
CA VAL A 260 20.32 7.58 -9.95
C VAL A 260 19.71 6.23 -10.33
N GLU A 261 20.00 5.73 -11.53
CA GLU A 261 19.54 4.40 -11.97
C GLU A 261 20.10 3.28 -11.11
N VAL A 262 21.40 3.30 -10.80
CA VAL A 262 22.03 2.32 -9.90
C VAL A 262 21.38 2.35 -8.53
N THR A 263 21.06 3.54 -8.00
CA THR A 263 20.37 3.67 -6.71
C THR A 263 18.97 3.06 -6.75
N ARG A 264 18.22 3.31 -7.83
CA ARG A 264 16.89 2.72 -8.05
C ARG A 264 16.97 1.20 -8.19
N LEU A 265 17.93 0.68 -8.93
CA LEU A 265 18.15 -0.76 -9.09
C LEU A 265 18.51 -1.41 -7.75
N LYS A 266 19.40 -0.79 -6.97
CA LYS A 266 19.73 -1.24 -5.61
C LYS A 266 18.51 -1.28 -4.69
N GLN A 267 17.61 -0.29 -4.76
CA GLN A 267 16.37 -0.30 -3.99
C GLN A 267 15.43 -1.44 -4.41
N ARG A 268 15.25 -1.66 -5.71
CA ARG A 268 14.45 -2.79 -6.21
C ARG A 268 15.04 -4.14 -5.79
N LEU A 269 16.36 -4.28 -5.89
CA LEU A 269 17.06 -5.49 -5.46
C LEU A 269 16.85 -5.76 -3.96
N ARG A 270 17.01 -4.74 -3.11
CA ARG A 270 16.76 -4.88 -1.67
C ARG A 270 15.34 -5.30 -1.34
N ALA A 271 14.35 -4.83 -2.11
CA ALA A 271 12.96 -5.23 -1.91
C ALA A 271 12.75 -6.72 -2.23
N VAL A 272 13.32 -7.20 -3.34
CA VAL A 272 13.28 -8.62 -3.72
C VAL A 272 14.06 -9.49 -2.73
N GLU A 273 15.24 -9.05 -2.29
CA GLU A 273 16.03 -9.76 -1.27
C GLU A 273 15.27 -9.85 0.07
N ALA A 274 14.56 -8.80 0.47
CA ALA A 274 13.75 -8.80 1.68
C ALA A 274 12.57 -9.78 1.60
N GLU A 275 11.92 -9.88 0.44
CA GLU A 275 10.83 -10.84 0.20
C GLU A 275 11.32 -12.30 0.25
N LEU A 276 12.47 -12.59 -0.38
CA LEU A 276 13.09 -13.91 -0.32
C LEU A 276 13.50 -14.27 1.12
N ALA A 277 14.14 -13.34 1.83
CA ALA A 277 14.53 -13.54 3.22
C ALA A 277 13.33 -13.77 4.14
N ALA A 278 12.23 -13.03 3.95
CA ALA A 278 10.99 -13.25 4.69
C ALA A 278 10.43 -14.65 4.44
N SER A 279 10.43 -15.10 3.18
CA SER A 279 9.95 -16.44 2.81
C SER A 279 10.78 -17.54 3.48
N GLU A 280 12.12 -17.45 3.44
CA GLU A 280 13.01 -18.41 4.12
C GLU A 280 12.78 -18.46 5.64
N GLN A 281 12.56 -17.29 6.27
CA GLN A 281 12.24 -17.22 7.69
C GLN A 281 10.91 -17.88 8.02
N ILE A 282 9.87 -17.66 7.21
CA ILE A 282 8.55 -18.28 7.41
C ILE A 282 8.67 -19.80 7.28
N ILE A 283 9.33 -20.29 6.23
CA ILE A 283 9.50 -21.73 6.00
C ILE A 283 10.27 -22.37 7.16
N SER A 284 11.43 -21.81 7.52
CA SER A 284 12.28 -22.38 8.58
C SER A 284 11.57 -22.39 9.94
N ARG A 285 10.80 -21.34 10.25
CA ARG A 285 10.12 -21.19 11.55
C ARG A 285 8.84 -22.01 11.65
N PHE A 286 8.03 -22.09 10.61
CA PHE A 286 6.66 -22.59 10.70
C PHE A 286 6.41 -23.92 9.99
N ARG A 287 7.33 -24.41 9.13
CA ARG A 287 7.14 -25.69 8.42
C ARG A 287 6.79 -26.86 9.33
N GLY A 288 7.36 -26.90 10.53
CA GLY A 288 7.14 -28.00 11.49
C GLY A 288 5.73 -28.04 12.07
N GLY A 289 4.96 -26.96 11.96
CA GLY A 289 3.58 -26.85 12.45
C GLY A 289 2.54 -27.15 11.39
N VAL A 290 2.96 -27.41 10.14
CA VAL A 290 2.09 -27.82 9.04
C VAL A 290 2.18 -29.32 8.88
N ALA A 291 1.06 -30.02 9.10
CA ALA A 291 0.99 -31.46 9.19
C ALA A 291 0.29 -32.07 7.97
N PHE A 292 0.77 -33.25 7.58
CA PHE A 292 0.12 -34.07 6.58
C PHE A 292 -1.08 -34.78 7.22
N LEU A 293 -2.28 -34.55 6.67
CA LEU A 293 -3.51 -35.16 7.15
C LEU A 293 -3.82 -36.40 6.32
N GLN A 294 -4.10 -37.50 7.00
CA GLN A 294 -4.61 -38.73 6.40
C GLN A 294 -5.92 -39.10 7.08
N GLY A 295 -6.96 -39.31 6.27
CA GLY A 295 -8.26 -39.72 6.77
C GLY A 295 -8.87 -40.83 5.95
N SER A 296 -9.84 -41.50 6.56
CA SER A 296 -10.74 -42.40 5.86
C SER A 296 -12.12 -42.41 6.50
N PHE A 297 -13.14 -42.60 5.68
CA PHE A 297 -14.52 -42.73 6.13
C PHE A 297 -15.21 -43.91 5.46
N GLY A 298 -16.28 -44.39 6.08
CA GLY A 298 -17.13 -45.45 5.55
C GLY A 298 -18.58 -45.19 5.92
N PHE A 299 -19.42 -46.20 5.76
CA PHE A 299 -20.86 -46.09 5.97
C PHE A 299 -21.37 -47.20 6.88
N VAL A 300 -22.37 -46.89 7.68
CA VAL A 300 -23.10 -47.86 8.51
C VAL A 300 -24.59 -47.76 8.24
N LYS A 301 -25.32 -48.87 8.28
CA LYS A 301 -26.77 -48.86 8.09
C LYS A 301 -27.47 -48.22 9.29
N LYS A 302 -28.31 -47.22 9.02
CA LYS A 302 -29.08 -46.50 10.06
C LYS A 302 -29.90 -47.46 10.92
N GLY A 303 -29.90 -47.22 12.23
CA GLY A 303 -30.61 -48.04 13.22
C GLY A 303 -29.90 -49.33 13.64
N THR A 304 -29.15 -49.99 12.75
CA THR A 304 -28.43 -51.23 13.08
C THR A 304 -26.95 -51.01 13.38
N GLY A 305 -26.34 -49.97 12.80
CA GLY A 305 -24.91 -49.71 12.92
C GLY A 305 -24.01 -50.68 12.14
N GLN A 306 -24.60 -51.58 11.35
CA GLN A 306 -23.85 -52.57 10.55
C GLN A 306 -23.04 -51.86 9.45
N PRO A 307 -21.72 -52.10 9.33
CA PRO A 307 -20.90 -51.50 8.29
C PRO A 307 -21.34 -51.92 6.89
N LEU A 308 -21.37 -50.96 5.96
CA LEU A 308 -21.49 -51.23 4.54
C LEU A 308 -20.18 -51.84 4.02
N ARG A 309 -20.27 -52.91 3.24
CA ARG A 309 -19.14 -53.68 2.73
C ARG A 309 -19.26 -53.86 1.21
N TYR A 310 -18.14 -54.04 0.53
CA TYR A 310 -18.15 -54.38 -0.90
C TYR A 310 -18.52 -55.86 -1.08
N GLN A 311 -19.35 -56.20 -2.08
CA GLN A 311 -19.76 -57.59 -2.32
C GLN A 311 -18.63 -58.48 -2.88
N GLY A 312 -17.47 -57.89 -3.16
CA GLY A 312 -16.25 -58.55 -3.60
C GLY A 312 -15.33 -57.53 -4.26
N MET A 313 -14.10 -57.95 -4.54
CA MET A 313 -13.16 -57.21 -5.36
C MET A 313 -12.76 -58.06 -6.56
N ASP A 314 -12.44 -57.42 -7.68
CA ASP A 314 -11.83 -58.09 -8.83
C ASP A 314 -10.34 -58.37 -8.60
N ALA A 315 -9.66 -58.89 -9.63
CA ALA A 315 -8.24 -59.26 -9.57
C ALA A 315 -7.31 -58.05 -9.37
N ASP A 316 -7.77 -56.84 -9.74
CA ASP A 316 -7.03 -55.59 -9.62
C ASP A 316 -7.30 -54.89 -8.28
N GLY A 317 -8.23 -55.42 -7.47
CA GLY A 317 -8.61 -54.89 -6.17
C GLY A 317 -9.73 -53.86 -6.22
N ASP A 318 -10.36 -53.67 -7.38
CA ASP A 318 -11.49 -52.78 -7.55
C ASP A 318 -12.80 -53.48 -7.12
N PRO A 319 -13.77 -52.74 -6.58
CA PRO A 319 -15.03 -53.32 -6.15
C PRO A 319 -15.81 -53.87 -7.36
N LEU A 320 -16.40 -55.07 -7.21
CA LEU A 320 -17.27 -55.64 -8.24
C LEU A 320 -18.43 -54.69 -8.56
N ARG A 321 -18.76 -54.57 -9.85
CA ARG A 321 -19.77 -53.62 -10.35
C ARG A 321 -20.95 -54.32 -11.01
N ASP A 322 -22.11 -53.69 -10.98
CA ASP A 322 -23.29 -54.10 -11.75
C ASP A 322 -23.14 -53.78 -13.26
N ALA A 323 -24.16 -54.14 -14.06
CA ALA A 323 -24.16 -53.91 -15.50
C ALA A 323 -24.16 -52.41 -15.88
N GLN A 324 -24.45 -51.52 -14.92
CA GLN A 324 -24.47 -50.07 -15.06
C GLN A 324 -23.16 -49.43 -14.56
N GLY A 325 -22.24 -50.24 -14.02
CA GLY A 325 -20.94 -49.80 -13.52
C GLY A 325 -20.95 -49.34 -12.05
N HIS A 326 -22.06 -49.52 -11.32
CA HIS A 326 -22.11 -49.16 -9.90
C HIS A 326 -21.53 -50.28 -9.02
N PRO A 327 -20.75 -49.93 -7.98
CA PRO A 327 -20.21 -50.91 -7.06
C PRO A 327 -21.32 -51.66 -6.31
N LEU A 328 -21.14 -52.97 -6.18
CA LEU A 328 -22.04 -53.86 -5.46
C LEU A 328 -21.72 -53.85 -3.96
N PHE A 329 -22.76 -53.71 -3.15
CA PHE A 329 -22.63 -53.59 -1.70
C PHE A 329 -23.35 -54.72 -0.95
N THR A 330 -22.89 -55.01 0.26
CA THR A 330 -23.45 -56.00 1.18
C THR A 330 -23.28 -55.58 2.63
N LEU A 331 -24.01 -56.24 3.53
CA LEU A 331 -23.89 -56.12 4.99
C LEU A 331 -23.27 -57.37 5.62
N GLU A 332 -22.90 -58.37 4.81
CA GLU A 332 -22.30 -59.61 5.30
C GLU A 332 -20.88 -59.37 5.81
N ASP A 333 -20.60 -59.78 7.06
CA ASP A 333 -19.34 -59.50 7.75
C ASP A 333 -18.09 -60.13 7.12
N LYS A 334 -18.26 -61.11 6.22
CA LYS A 334 -17.15 -61.78 5.53
C LYS A 334 -16.41 -60.89 4.52
N PHE A 335 -16.98 -59.72 4.18
CA PHE A 335 -16.44 -58.84 3.15
C PHE A 335 -15.80 -57.56 3.73
N PRO A 336 -14.86 -56.92 3.01
CA PRO A 336 -14.19 -55.71 3.50
C PRO A 336 -15.14 -54.51 3.57
N PRO A 337 -15.01 -53.63 4.59
CA PRO A 337 -15.84 -52.44 4.73
C PRO A 337 -15.54 -51.43 3.63
N VAL A 338 -16.58 -50.74 3.17
CA VAL A 338 -16.45 -49.59 2.27
C VAL A 338 -15.64 -48.52 2.97
N THR A 339 -14.46 -48.24 2.41
CA THR A 339 -13.51 -47.29 2.97
C THR A 339 -13.07 -46.35 1.87
N VAL A 340 -13.38 -45.07 2.02
CA VAL A 340 -12.93 -44.00 1.13
C VAL A 340 -11.78 -43.28 1.82
N ASN A 341 -10.62 -43.28 1.17
CA ASN A 341 -9.39 -42.69 1.67
C ASN A 341 -9.22 -41.26 1.14
N PHE A 342 -8.71 -40.37 1.96
CA PHE A 342 -8.39 -39.00 1.56
C PHE A 342 -7.16 -38.47 2.29
N THR A 343 -6.55 -37.44 1.70
CA THR A 343 -5.41 -36.74 2.26
C THR A 343 -5.64 -35.24 2.20
N GLY A 344 -4.99 -34.51 3.10
CA GLY A 344 -5.01 -33.07 3.08
C GLY A 344 -3.89 -32.48 3.93
N THR A 345 -4.08 -31.24 4.31
CA THR A 345 -3.17 -30.49 5.18
C THR A 345 -3.95 -29.98 6.40
N ALA A 346 -3.30 -29.95 7.55
CA ALA A 346 -3.78 -29.26 8.74
C ALA A 346 -2.60 -28.50 9.35
N PHE A 347 -2.86 -27.42 10.09
CA PHE A 347 -1.79 -26.66 10.73
C PHE A 347 -2.13 -26.21 12.14
N LEU A 348 -1.11 -26.18 13.00
CA LEU A 348 -1.22 -25.90 14.43
C LEU A 348 -1.40 -24.40 14.69
N VAL A 349 -2.46 -24.05 15.42
CA VAL A 349 -2.86 -22.65 15.69
C VAL A 349 -2.91 -22.28 17.18
N ASP A 350 -2.78 -23.27 18.07
CA ASP A 350 -2.67 -23.05 19.51
C ASP A 350 -1.86 -24.18 20.18
N ALA A 351 -1.08 -23.83 21.21
CA ALA A 351 -0.19 -24.76 21.91
C ALA A 351 -0.93 -25.91 22.63
N ARG A 352 -2.25 -25.79 22.86
CA ARG A 352 -3.09 -26.88 23.39
C ARG A 352 -3.45 -27.95 22.35
N GLY A 353 -2.83 -27.91 21.17
CA GLY A 353 -3.02 -28.90 20.12
C GLY A 353 -4.24 -28.65 19.25
N PHE A 354 -4.66 -27.39 19.08
CA PHE A 354 -5.72 -27.04 18.13
C PHE A 354 -5.13 -26.77 16.75
N LEU A 355 -5.76 -27.34 15.73
CA LEU A 355 -5.37 -27.19 14.33
C LEU A 355 -6.55 -26.70 13.50
N LEU A 356 -6.24 -25.98 12.43
CA LEU A 356 -7.21 -25.65 11.38
C LEU A 356 -6.98 -26.52 10.14
N THR A 357 -8.08 -26.84 9.48
CA THR A 357 -8.13 -27.53 8.18
C THR A 357 -9.45 -27.18 7.49
N ASN A 358 -9.75 -27.80 6.35
CA ASN A 358 -11.04 -27.61 5.68
C ASN A 358 -12.16 -28.45 6.31
N ARG A 359 -13.41 -27.98 6.19
CA ARG A 359 -14.59 -28.73 6.63
C ARG A 359 -14.76 -30.02 5.84
N HIS A 360 -14.51 -30.02 4.53
CA HIS A 360 -14.58 -31.24 3.73
C HIS A 360 -13.52 -32.29 4.12
N LEU A 361 -12.49 -31.96 4.89
CA LEU A 361 -11.57 -32.96 5.45
C LEU A 361 -12.08 -33.52 6.80
N ALA A 362 -12.83 -32.71 7.55
CA ALA A 362 -13.50 -33.14 8.79
C ALA A 362 -14.83 -33.87 8.53
N ARG A 363 -15.49 -33.57 7.41
CA ARG A 363 -16.79 -34.12 6.96
C ARG A 363 -16.76 -34.40 5.45
N PRO A 364 -15.96 -35.38 5.00
CA PRO A 364 -15.73 -35.64 3.57
C PRO A 364 -16.97 -36.02 2.77
N TRP A 365 -17.93 -36.69 3.42
CA TRP A 365 -19.19 -37.09 2.78
C TRP A 365 -20.08 -35.92 2.38
N GLU A 366 -19.87 -34.70 2.88
CA GLU A 366 -20.67 -33.53 2.48
C GLU A 366 -20.37 -33.07 1.04
N MET A 367 -19.19 -33.41 0.51
CA MET A 367 -18.74 -33.01 -0.84
C MET A 367 -18.65 -34.19 -1.81
N ASP A 368 -18.93 -35.42 -1.35
CA ASP A 368 -18.88 -36.64 -2.15
C ASP A 368 -20.29 -36.99 -2.64
N GLN A 369 -20.49 -36.93 -3.97
CA GLN A 369 -21.79 -37.20 -4.58
C GLN A 369 -22.26 -38.65 -4.33
N SER A 370 -21.36 -39.63 -4.42
CA SER A 370 -21.67 -41.03 -4.17
C SER A 370 -22.01 -41.27 -2.70
N ALA A 371 -21.39 -40.53 -1.77
CA ALA A 371 -21.79 -40.53 -0.38
C ALA A 371 -23.23 -40.01 -0.19
N GLY A 372 -23.62 -38.97 -0.92
CA GLY A 372 -24.98 -38.41 -0.90
C GLY A 372 -26.05 -39.45 -1.27
N GLU A 373 -25.80 -40.26 -2.30
CA GLU A 373 -26.71 -41.34 -2.73
C GLU A 373 -26.84 -42.44 -1.66
N LEU A 374 -25.74 -42.84 -1.03
CA LEU A 374 -25.76 -43.81 0.08
C LEU A 374 -26.50 -43.27 1.30
N ILE A 375 -26.35 -41.98 1.61
CA ILE A 375 -27.05 -41.35 2.72
C ILE A 375 -28.57 -41.37 2.48
N GLN A 376 -29.01 -41.07 1.25
CA GLN A 376 -30.43 -41.09 0.88
C GLN A 376 -31.04 -42.50 0.95
N THR A 377 -30.24 -43.55 0.76
CA THR A 377 -30.68 -44.95 0.84
C THR A 377 -30.67 -45.52 2.27
N GLY A 378 -30.41 -44.70 3.29
CA GLY A 378 -30.52 -45.07 4.71
C GLY A 378 -29.20 -45.47 5.36
N PHE A 379 -28.06 -45.08 4.79
CA PHE A 379 -26.76 -45.22 5.42
C PHE A 379 -26.31 -43.93 6.11
N GLU A 380 -25.51 -44.05 7.16
CA GLU A 380 -24.91 -42.94 7.88
C GLU A 380 -23.39 -43.00 7.73
N PRO A 381 -22.73 -41.88 7.38
CA PRO A 381 -21.29 -41.85 7.21
C PRO A 381 -20.59 -41.85 8.56
N ARG A 382 -19.41 -42.46 8.62
CA ARG A 382 -18.60 -42.55 9.84
C ARG A 382 -17.12 -42.38 9.52
N LEU A 383 -16.45 -41.47 10.22
CA LEU A 383 -14.99 -41.39 10.20
C LEU A 383 -14.40 -42.67 10.78
N LEU A 384 -13.51 -43.32 10.03
CA LEU A 384 -12.81 -44.55 10.40
C LEU A 384 -11.38 -44.26 10.86
N ALA A 385 -10.79 -43.18 10.33
CA ALA A 385 -9.48 -42.66 10.70
C ALA A 385 -9.45 -41.16 10.43
N LEU A 386 -8.85 -40.39 11.32
CA LEU A 386 -8.46 -39.02 11.04
C LEU A 386 -7.21 -38.72 11.84
N ARG A 387 -6.06 -38.62 11.17
CA ARG A 387 -4.77 -38.46 11.85
C ARG A 387 -3.86 -37.53 11.09
N VAL A 388 -2.89 -36.97 11.79
CA VAL A 388 -1.88 -36.07 11.24
C VAL A 388 -0.47 -36.55 11.52
N PHE A 389 0.41 -36.25 10.58
CA PHE A 389 1.84 -36.49 10.67
C PHE A 389 2.56 -35.14 10.58
N PHE A 390 3.19 -34.74 11.68
CA PHE A 390 4.04 -33.55 11.69
C PHE A 390 5.43 -33.87 11.11
N PRO A 391 6.09 -32.93 10.42
CA PRO A 391 7.46 -33.09 9.99
C PRO A 391 8.39 -33.48 11.14
N ASP A 392 9.36 -34.35 10.85
CA ASP A 392 10.36 -34.88 11.77
C ASP A 392 9.82 -35.72 12.96
N GLN A 393 8.50 -35.85 13.11
CA GLN A 393 7.86 -36.76 14.05
C GLN A 393 7.57 -38.11 13.39
N ARG A 394 7.87 -39.21 14.08
CA ARG A 394 7.59 -40.56 13.57
C ARG A 394 6.16 -40.99 13.85
N ALA A 395 5.68 -40.72 15.07
CA ALA A 395 4.35 -41.12 15.50
C ALA A 395 3.27 -40.20 14.92
N PRO A 396 2.14 -40.76 14.45
CA PRO A 396 0.97 -39.99 14.08
C PRO A 396 0.21 -39.50 15.32
N PHE A 397 -0.62 -38.48 15.10
CA PHE A 397 -1.57 -38.00 16.09
C PHE A 397 -2.99 -38.17 15.59
N GLU A 398 -3.83 -38.86 16.35
CA GLU A 398 -5.27 -38.92 16.05
C GLU A 398 -5.90 -37.55 16.28
N LEU A 399 -6.79 -37.17 15.36
CA LEU A 399 -7.54 -35.93 15.39
C LEU A 399 -8.98 -36.18 15.82
N SER A 400 -9.46 -35.30 16.70
CA SER A 400 -10.88 -35.15 16.99
C SER A 400 -11.41 -33.89 16.31
N VAL A 401 -12.60 -33.97 15.71
CA VAL A 401 -13.30 -32.80 15.16
C VAL A 401 -13.94 -32.07 16.33
N VAL A 402 -13.56 -30.80 16.53
CA VAL A 402 -14.09 -29.97 17.61
C VAL A 402 -15.33 -29.23 17.12
N SER A 403 -15.18 -28.47 16.04
CA SER A 403 -16.25 -27.68 15.44
C SER A 403 -15.97 -27.40 13.97
N VAL A 404 -17.01 -27.08 13.21
CA VAL A 404 -16.93 -26.72 11.79
C VAL A 404 -17.72 -25.44 11.53
N ALA A 405 -17.27 -24.65 10.54
CA ALA A 405 -18.01 -23.48 10.09
C ALA A 405 -19.22 -23.88 9.22
N GLU A 406 -20.32 -23.15 9.36
CA GLU A 406 -21.57 -23.45 8.65
C GLU A 406 -21.54 -22.95 7.20
N GLN A 407 -21.03 -21.74 6.98
CA GLN A 407 -21.09 -21.05 5.69
C GLN A 407 -19.84 -21.22 4.84
N VAL A 408 -18.70 -21.52 5.46
CA VAL A 408 -17.41 -21.65 4.79
C VAL A 408 -16.74 -22.98 5.11
N ASP A 409 -15.81 -23.40 4.27
CA ASP A 409 -15.17 -24.70 4.36
C ASP A 409 -13.97 -24.69 5.33
N VAL A 410 -14.26 -24.52 6.61
CA VAL A 410 -13.26 -24.47 7.69
C VAL A 410 -13.66 -25.40 8.82
N ALA A 411 -12.70 -26.15 9.35
CA ALA A 411 -12.85 -26.98 10.52
C ALA A 411 -11.76 -26.71 11.54
N LEU A 412 -12.16 -26.74 12.81
CA LEU A 412 -11.28 -26.77 13.96
C LEU A 412 -11.19 -28.21 14.47
N VAL A 413 -9.96 -28.73 14.54
CA VAL A 413 -9.66 -30.09 14.99
C VAL A 413 -8.62 -30.06 16.10
N LYS A 414 -8.48 -31.15 16.85
CA LYS A 414 -7.58 -31.23 18.00
C LYS A 414 -6.78 -32.53 18.03
N CYS A 415 -5.47 -32.43 18.28
CA CYS A 415 -4.60 -33.54 18.67
C CYS A 415 -4.08 -33.41 20.10
N ASP A 416 -3.66 -34.55 20.67
CA ASP A 416 -2.83 -34.58 21.87
C ASP A 416 -1.34 -34.52 21.50
N CYS A 417 -0.88 -33.31 21.21
CA CYS A 417 0.45 -33.00 20.68
C CYS A 417 1.18 -31.94 21.53
N VAL A 418 0.67 -31.66 22.74
CA VAL A 418 1.12 -30.58 23.65
C VAL A 418 2.53 -30.81 24.18
N SER A 419 2.98 -32.07 24.25
CA SER A 419 4.31 -32.43 24.72
C SER A 419 5.43 -32.17 23.71
N LEU A 420 5.09 -31.84 22.46
CA LEU A 420 6.06 -31.61 21.41
C LEU A 420 6.35 -30.11 21.21
N PRO A 421 7.61 -29.75 20.91
CA PRO A 421 7.99 -28.37 20.59
C PRO A 421 7.60 -28.00 19.15
N LEU A 422 6.32 -28.09 18.81
CA LEU A 422 5.80 -27.76 17.48
C LEU A 422 5.54 -26.24 17.38
N PRO A 423 5.91 -25.60 16.25
CA PRO A 423 5.67 -24.17 16.08
C PRO A 423 4.18 -23.91 15.87
N VAL A 424 3.62 -23.01 16.67
CA VAL A 424 2.27 -22.50 16.49
C VAL A 424 2.28 -21.40 15.43
N LEU A 425 1.41 -21.53 14.43
CA LEU A 425 1.32 -20.57 13.33
C LEU A 425 0.50 -19.36 13.78
N PRO A 426 1.06 -18.14 13.72
CA PRO A 426 0.31 -16.94 14.05
C PRO A 426 -0.72 -16.66 12.97
N MET A 427 -1.95 -16.32 13.38
CA MET A 427 -3.04 -15.97 12.48
C MET A 427 -3.23 -14.46 12.47
N ALA A 428 -3.55 -13.88 11.31
CA ALA A 428 -3.90 -12.48 11.20
C ALA A 428 -5.24 -12.21 11.91
N THR A 429 -5.18 -11.77 13.17
CA THR A 429 -6.35 -11.56 14.04
C THR A 429 -7.00 -10.18 13.92
N ARG A 430 -6.24 -9.20 13.40
CA ARG A 430 -6.75 -7.86 13.04
C ARG A 430 -7.02 -7.85 11.55
N ALA A 431 -8.15 -7.25 11.15
CA ALA A 431 -8.43 -6.93 9.76
C ALA A 431 -7.53 -5.79 9.28
N GLY A 432 -6.22 -6.02 9.22
CA GLY A 432 -5.37 -5.23 8.35
C GLY A 432 -5.81 -5.48 6.91
N PRO A 433 -5.81 -4.46 6.03
CA PRO A 433 -6.21 -4.66 4.65
C PRO A 433 -5.25 -5.66 4.02
N VAL A 434 -5.75 -6.87 3.75
CA VAL A 434 -5.11 -7.79 2.80
C VAL A 434 -5.26 -7.12 1.44
N THR A 435 -4.14 -6.79 0.79
CA THR A 435 -4.16 -6.02 -0.45
C THR A 435 -3.91 -6.89 -1.66
N VAL A 436 -4.66 -6.64 -2.74
CA VAL A 436 -4.37 -7.24 -4.05
C VAL A 436 -2.94 -6.91 -4.47
N GLY A 437 -2.22 -7.90 -4.98
CA GLY A 437 -0.81 -7.84 -5.32
C GLY A 437 0.15 -8.12 -4.15
N GLU A 438 -0.35 -8.32 -2.93
CA GLU A 438 0.51 -8.74 -1.82
C GLU A 438 1.07 -10.15 -2.09
N PRO A 439 2.40 -10.33 -1.99
CA PRO A 439 3.02 -11.65 -2.11
C PRO A 439 2.63 -12.55 -0.94
N ILE A 440 2.40 -13.82 -1.28
CA ILE A 440 1.95 -14.86 -0.36
C ILE A 440 2.82 -16.10 -0.45
N LEU A 441 2.78 -16.89 0.62
CA LEU A 441 3.43 -18.19 0.70
C LEU A 441 2.40 -19.25 1.10
N LEU A 442 2.26 -20.30 0.30
CA LEU A 442 1.40 -21.45 0.58
C LEU A 442 2.24 -22.65 0.99
N LEU A 443 1.90 -23.24 2.13
CA LEU A 443 2.48 -24.50 2.60
C LEU A 443 1.42 -25.60 2.60
N GLY A 444 1.76 -26.79 2.13
CA GLY A 444 0.87 -27.95 2.23
C GLY A 444 1.41 -29.21 1.58
N TYR A 445 0.53 -30.19 1.39
CA TYR A 445 0.87 -31.50 0.84
C TYR A 445 0.10 -31.80 -0.46
N PRO A 446 0.34 -31.02 -1.54
CA PRO A 446 -0.26 -31.30 -2.85
C PRO A 446 0.03 -32.73 -3.28
N THR A 447 -0.94 -33.35 -3.95
CA THR A 447 -1.04 -34.77 -4.37
C THR A 447 -0.84 -35.82 -3.27
N GLY A 448 -0.77 -35.42 -2.00
CA GLY A 448 -0.65 -36.34 -0.87
C GLY A 448 0.60 -37.23 -0.96
N PHE A 449 0.41 -38.55 -1.01
CA PHE A 449 1.54 -39.50 -1.06
C PHE A 449 2.36 -39.42 -2.33
N ASP A 450 1.74 -39.08 -3.46
CA ASP A 450 2.44 -39.07 -4.75
C ASP A 450 3.58 -38.05 -4.75
N ALA A 451 3.35 -36.84 -4.22
CA ALA A 451 4.40 -35.83 -4.09
C ALA A 451 5.47 -36.25 -3.07
N LEU A 452 5.08 -36.88 -1.96
CA LEU A 452 6.02 -37.33 -0.93
C LEU A 452 6.97 -38.40 -1.49
N LEU A 453 6.44 -39.37 -2.24
CA LEU A 453 7.22 -40.42 -2.88
C LEU A 453 8.02 -39.91 -4.08
N ALA A 454 7.47 -39.02 -4.89
CA ALA A 454 8.18 -38.45 -6.05
C ALA A 454 9.38 -37.57 -5.66
N ARG A 455 9.37 -36.99 -4.46
CA ARG A 455 10.46 -36.17 -3.90
C ARG A 455 11.50 -36.99 -3.12
N THR A 456 11.34 -38.31 -3.11
CA THR A 456 12.25 -39.26 -2.48
C THR A 456 13.07 -39.96 -3.58
N ASP A 457 14.26 -40.47 -3.25
CA ASP A 457 15.06 -41.18 -4.23
C ASP A 457 14.33 -42.44 -4.74
N PRO A 458 14.47 -42.81 -6.03
CA PRO A 458 13.68 -43.91 -6.62
C PRO A 458 13.85 -45.26 -5.91
N ALA A 459 15.02 -45.54 -5.33
CA ALA A 459 15.28 -46.77 -4.61
C ALA A 459 14.47 -46.83 -3.31
N THR A 460 14.50 -45.76 -2.51
CA THR A 460 13.70 -45.64 -1.29
C THR A 460 12.20 -45.68 -1.59
N SER A 461 11.73 -44.98 -2.62
CA SER A 461 10.29 -45.01 -2.99
C SER A 461 9.83 -46.41 -3.39
N SER A 462 10.66 -47.13 -4.16
CA SER A 462 10.39 -48.53 -4.53
C SER A 462 10.37 -49.45 -3.31
N GLU A 463 11.30 -49.25 -2.36
CA GLU A 463 11.36 -50.02 -1.12
C GLU A 463 10.13 -49.79 -0.23
N VAL A 464 9.69 -48.53 -0.09
CA VAL A 464 8.48 -48.18 0.67
C VAL A 464 7.26 -48.88 0.05
N LEU A 465 7.08 -48.76 -1.26
CA LEU A 465 5.96 -49.41 -1.97
C LEU A 465 6.02 -50.93 -1.85
N ALA A 466 7.21 -51.54 -1.98
CA ALA A 466 7.38 -52.99 -1.85
C ALA A 466 7.07 -53.52 -0.44
N ARG A 467 7.39 -52.76 0.62
CA ARG A 467 7.10 -53.15 2.01
C ARG A 467 5.63 -52.98 2.38
N VAL A 468 5.00 -51.93 1.87
CA VAL A 468 3.63 -51.56 2.25
C VAL A 468 2.59 -52.33 1.42
N GLY A 469 2.88 -52.58 0.15
CA GLY A 469 1.87 -53.05 -0.81
C GLY A 469 0.72 -52.04 -0.92
N ASN A 470 -0.51 -52.54 -0.86
CA ASN A 470 -1.74 -51.72 -0.99
C ASN A 470 -2.29 -51.22 0.37
N ASP A 471 -1.55 -51.36 1.47
CA ASP A 471 -2.00 -50.88 2.79
C ASP A 471 -1.77 -49.37 2.95
N TRP A 472 -2.79 -48.59 2.57
CA TRP A 472 -2.80 -47.13 2.69
C TRP A 472 -2.46 -46.62 4.09
N ARG A 473 -2.87 -47.32 5.16
CA ARG A 473 -2.57 -46.91 6.53
C ARG A 473 -1.10 -47.11 6.87
N ARG A 474 -0.47 -48.18 6.38
CA ARG A 474 0.97 -48.38 6.57
C ARG A 474 1.82 -47.42 5.74
N LEU A 475 1.34 -47.00 4.56
CA LEU A 475 2.09 -46.11 3.68
C LEU A 475 2.54 -44.82 4.37
N ALA A 476 1.60 -44.14 5.03
CA ALA A 476 1.89 -42.91 5.76
C ALA A 476 2.89 -43.12 6.90
N GLN A 477 2.77 -44.25 7.60
CA GLN A 477 3.66 -44.58 8.70
C GLN A 477 5.09 -44.81 8.22
N GLU A 478 5.28 -45.56 7.14
CA GLU A 478 6.62 -45.81 6.57
C GLU A 478 7.30 -44.52 6.06
N ILE A 479 6.54 -43.63 5.43
CA ILE A 479 7.04 -42.31 5.00
C ILE A 479 7.43 -41.46 6.22
N SER A 480 6.63 -41.52 7.28
CA SER A 480 6.88 -40.82 8.55
C SER A 480 8.12 -41.37 9.29
N ASP A 481 8.28 -42.68 9.39
CA ASP A 481 9.39 -43.34 10.07
C ASP A 481 10.74 -42.98 9.44
N ARG A 482 10.74 -42.78 8.12
CA ARG A 482 11.87 -42.31 7.30
C ARG A 482 12.07 -40.80 7.32
N ARG A 483 11.22 -40.04 8.03
CA ARG A 483 11.25 -38.56 8.12
C ARG A 483 11.13 -37.87 6.76
N LEU A 484 10.27 -38.43 5.90
CA LEU A 484 10.01 -37.92 4.55
C LEU A 484 8.76 -37.03 4.50
N ILE A 485 8.00 -36.91 5.60
CA ILE A 485 6.87 -35.98 5.71
C ILE A 485 7.40 -34.55 5.72
N ARG A 486 7.34 -33.88 4.56
CA ARG A 486 7.80 -32.49 4.39
C ARG A 486 6.83 -31.74 3.47
N PRO A 487 6.32 -30.57 3.88
CA PRO A 487 5.41 -29.82 3.03
C PRO A 487 6.11 -29.34 1.75
N VAL A 488 5.31 -29.08 0.72
CA VAL A 488 5.70 -28.30 -0.45
C VAL A 488 5.41 -26.84 -0.13
N VAL A 489 6.30 -25.97 -0.59
CA VAL A 489 6.16 -24.52 -0.47
C VAL A 489 5.96 -23.97 -1.87
N THR A 490 4.93 -23.16 -2.06
CA THR A 490 4.72 -22.38 -3.29
C THR A 490 4.52 -20.91 -2.96
N GLN A 491 5.00 -20.05 -3.87
CA GLN A 491 4.86 -18.60 -3.77
C GLN A 491 3.91 -18.12 -4.85
N GLY A 492 3.26 -17.00 -4.57
CA GLY A 492 2.38 -16.31 -5.50
C GLY A 492 1.96 -14.95 -4.97
N HIS A 493 0.95 -14.36 -5.57
CA HIS A 493 0.37 -13.08 -5.22
C HIS A 493 -1.14 -13.20 -5.08
N LEU A 494 -1.71 -12.35 -4.25
CA LEU A 494 -3.16 -12.19 -4.17
C LEU A 494 -3.66 -11.49 -5.43
N GLY A 495 -4.58 -12.15 -6.13
CA GLY A 495 -5.29 -11.59 -7.29
C GLY A 495 -6.55 -10.84 -6.89
N ASP A 496 -7.30 -11.32 -5.88
CA ASP A 496 -8.52 -10.67 -5.41
C ASP A 496 -8.83 -11.05 -3.95
N VAL A 497 -9.58 -10.18 -3.26
CA VAL A 497 -9.96 -10.32 -1.85
C VAL A 497 -11.46 -10.09 -1.70
N LEU A 498 -12.21 -11.17 -1.52
CA LEU A 498 -13.65 -11.18 -1.31
C LEU A 498 -13.96 -11.48 0.16
N ALA A 499 -15.20 -11.17 0.59
CA ALA A 499 -15.62 -11.32 1.99
C ALA A 499 -15.44 -12.75 2.54
N ALA A 500 -15.65 -13.78 1.71
CA ALA A 500 -15.56 -15.18 2.10
C ALA A 500 -14.48 -15.96 1.35
N GLN A 501 -13.65 -15.30 0.54
CA GLN A 501 -12.72 -15.97 -0.37
C GLN A 501 -11.55 -15.07 -0.77
N LEU A 502 -10.33 -15.61 -0.71
CA LEU A 502 -9.12 -15.01 -1.27
C LEU A 502 -8.77 -15.77 -2.55
N ILE A 503 -8.34 -15.03 -3.57
CA ILE A 503 -7.96 -15.55 -4.87
C ILE A 503 -6.48 -15.28 -5.09
N TYR A 504 -5.69 -16.28 -5.46
CA TYR A 504 -4.24 -16.15 -5.68
C TYR A 504 -3.70 -17.12 -6.73
N ASP A 505 -2.51 -16.83 -7.24
CA ASP A 505 -1.83 -17.62 -8.28
C ASP A 505 -0.78 -18.61 -7.74
N ALA A 506 -0.57 -18.67 -6.40
CA ALA A 506 0.34 -19.61 -5.78
C ALA A 506 -0.06 -21.05 -6.12
N GLN A 507 0.83 -21.79 -6.77
CA GLN A 507 0.50 -23.11 -7.34
C GLN A 507 0.17 -24.14 -6.27
N THR A 508 -0.87 -24.93 -6.49
CA THR A 508 -1.22 -26.09 -5.67
C THR A 508 -2.11 -27.05 -6.48
N THR A 509 -2.43 -28.20 -5.90
CA THR A 509 -3.41 -29.15 -6.44
C THR A 509 -4.10 -29.89 -5.29
N PHE A 510 -4.95 -30.87 -5.61
CA PHE A 510 -5.62 -31.75 -4.65
C PHE A 510 -4.62 -32.28 -3.61
N GLY A 511 -5.00 -32.37 -2.34
CA GLY A 511 -4.10 -32.70 -1.23
C GLY A 511 -3.45 -31.48 -0.55
N GLY A 512 -3.33 -30.35 -1.25
CA GLY A 512 -2.93 -29.06 -0.65
C GLY A 512 -4.05 -28.39 0.16
N SER A 513 -5.28 -28.89 0.08
CA SER A 513 -6.43 -28.40 0.83
C SER A 513 -6.17 -28.44 2.34
N GLY A 514 -6.52 -27.36 3.03
CA GLY A 514 -6.32 -27.13 4.45
C GLY A 514 -4.97 -26.49 4.78
N GLY A 515 -4.13 -26.23 3.77
CA GLY A 515 -2.82 -25.61 3.93
C GLY A 515 -2.89 -24.12 4.31
N PRO A 516 -2.00 -23.63 5.18
CA PRO A 516 -1.94 -22.21 5.52
C PRO A 516 -1.36 -21.37 4.38
N VAL A 517 -2.01 -20.23 4.12
CA VAL A 517 -1.52 -19.16 3.24
C VAL A 517 -0.99 -18.04 4.11
N PHE A 518 0.29 -17.71 4.00
CA PHE A 518 0.96 -16.66 4.76
C PHE A 518 1.11 -15.37 3.95
N ASN A 519 1.08 -14.23 4.65
CA ASN A 519 1.67 -12.99 4.17
C ASN A 519 3.19 -12.95 4.48
N LEU A 520 3.92 -11.95 3.94
CA LEU A 520 5.35 -11.79 4.24
C LEU A 520 5.68 -11.38 5.68
N ARG A 521 4.67 -11.01 6.50
CA ARG A 521 4.85 -10.79 7.95
C ARG A 521 4.89 -12.11 8.74
N GLY A 522 4.66 -13.23 8.06
CA GLY A 522 4.63 -14.56 8.66
C GLY A 522 3.32 -14.89 9.38
N GLU A 523 2.25 -14.15 9.10
CA GLU A 523 0.91 -14.42 9.62
C GLU A 523 0.10 -15.20 8.58
N VAL A 524 -0.64 -16.22 9.03
CA VAL A 524 -1.61 -16.92 8.20
C VAL A 524 -2.78 -15.99 7.92
N ILE A 525 -3.10 -15.76 6.65
CA ILE A 525 -4.19 -14.90 6.16
C ILE A 525 -5.34 -15.69 5.53
N ALA A 526 -5.11 -16.94 5.11
CA ALA A 526 -6.14 -17.84 4.59
C ALA A 526 -5.82 -19.32 4.77
N ILE A 527 -6.85 -20.14 4.59
CA ILE A 527 -6.80 -21.61 4.55
C ILE A 527 -7.09 -22.03 3.12
N ASN A 528 -6.12 -22.64 2.44
CA ASN A 528 -6.27 -23.11 1.07
C ASN A 528 -7.42 -24.14 0.97
N HIS A 529 -8.32 -23.99 0.01
CA HIS A 529 -9.51 -24.84 -0.14
C HIS A 529 -9.55 -25.51 -1.51
N MET A 530 -9.75 -24.73 -2.58
CA MET A 530 -10.18 -25.25 -3.88
C MET A 530 -9.26 -24.82 -5.02
N ILE A 531 -9.10 -25.72 -6.01
CA ILE A 531 -8.59 -25.42 -7.35
C ILE A 531 -9.75 -25.56 -8.33
N LEU A 532 -9.92 -24.62 -9.24
CA LEU A 532 -10.80 -24.80 -10.39
C LEU A 532 -10.14 -25.76 -11.38
N ARG A 533 -10.65 -27.01 -11.49
CA ARG A 533 -10.08 -28.08 -12.32
C ARG A 533 -9.86 -27.70 -13.80
N ARG A 534 -10.60 -26.71 -14.32
CA ARG A 534 -10.50 -26.23 -15.72
C ARG A 534 -9.72 -24.91 -15.86
N PHE A 535 -9.19 -24.36 -14.76
CA PHE A 535 -8.43 -23.11 -14.76
C PHE A 535 -7.23 -23.23 -13.80
N GLY A 536 -6.14 -23.84 -14.29
CA GLY A 536 -4.96 -24.20 -13.48
C GLY A 536 -4.05 -23.05 -13.05
N GLY A 537 -4.50 -21.80 -13.16
CA GLY A 537 -3.73 -20.60 -12.78
C GLY A 537 -4.26 -19.85 -11.57
N VAL A 538 -5.40 -20.27 -10.99
CA VAL A 538 -6.03 -19.59 -9.86
C VAL A 538 -6.47 -20.58 -8.80
N ASN A 539 -6.12 -20.26 -7.56
CA ASN A 539 -6.42 -21.01 -6.37
C ASN A 539 -7.21 -20.15 -5.37
N PHE A 540 -7.99 -20.83 -4.53
CA PHE A 540 -8.92 -20.18 -3.62
C PHE A 540 -8.63 -20.57 -2.17
N GLY A 541 -8.53 -19.57 -1.31
CA GLY A 541 -8.42 -19.73 0.13
C GLY A 541 -9.62 -19.15 0.87
N VAL A 542 -10.01 -19.75 1.97
CA VAL A 542 -10.97 -19.17 2.91
C VAL A 542 -10.23 -18.18 3.82
N PRO A 543 -10.71 -16.94 4.02
CA PRO A 543 -10.08 -15.98 4.93
C PRO A 543 -9.87 -16.57 6.33
N ILE A 544 -8.71 -16.30 6.95
CA ILE A 544 -8.35 -16.88 8.25
C ILE A 544 -9.28 -16.47 9.40
N GLN A 545 -10.02 -15.36 9.22
CA GLN A 545 -10.93 -14.80 10.21
C GLN A 545 -12.00 -15.83 10.63
N PHE A 546 -12.48 -16.65 9.71
CA PHE A 546 -13.42 -17.73 10.03
C PHE A 546 -12.80 -18.80 10.95
N GLY A 547 -11.53 -19.13 10.75
CA GLY A 547 -10.78 -20.03 11.65
C GLY A 547 -10.54 -19.40 13.02
N VAL A 548 -10.22 -18.10 13.06
CA VAL A 548 -10.08 -17.31 14.28
C VAL A 548 -11.40 -17.29 15.07
N GLU A 549 -12.55 -17.16 14.41
CA GLU A 549 -13.86 -17.17 15.04
C GLU A 549 -14.19 -18.52 15.69
N LEU A 550 -13.96 -19.64 14.98
CA LEU A 550 -14.11 -20.98 15.55
C LEU A 550 -13.23 -21.14 16.80
N LEU A 551 -11.97 -20.72 16.71
CA LEU A 551 -11.01 -20.85 17.79
C LEU A 551 -11.39 -19.99 19.01
N ARG A 552 -11.87 -18.76 18.79
CA ARG A 552 -12.40 -17.87 19.86
C ARG A 552 -13.65 -18.44 20.52
N LYS A 553 -14.54 -19.08 19.75
CA LYS A 553 -15.74 -19.72 20.29
C LYS A 553 -15.40 -20.85 21.25
N GLU A 554 -14.37 -21.65 20.93
CA GLU A 554 -13.92 -22.75 21.81
C GLU A 554 -13.09 -22.29 23.01
N LEU A 555 -12.23 -21.28 22.84
CA LEU A 555 -11.24 -20.89 23.85
C LEU A 555 -11.63 -19.66 24.68
N GLY A 556 -12.72 -18.98 24.32
CA GLY A 556 -13.21 -17.77 24.96
C GLY A 556 -12.53 -16.48 24.48
N THR A 557 -13.01 -15.34 24.98
CA THR A 557 -12.60 -13.98 24.56
C THR A 557 -11.17 -13.59 24.96
N GLY A 558 -10.48 -14.41 25.77
CA GLY A 558 -9.09 -14.17 26.22
C GLY A 558 -8.01 -14.69 25.27
N TRP A 559 -8.36 -15.07 24.03
CA TRP A 559 -7.44 -15.53 22.99
C TRP A 559 -7.31 -14.50 21.85
N PRO A 560 -6.09 -14.23 21.33
CA PRO A 560 -4.81 -14.82 21.72
C PRO A 560 -4.32 -14.27 23.08
N ARG A 561 -3.72 -15.12 23.91
CA ARG A 561 -2.97 -14.63 25.09
C ARG A 561 -1.67 -14.00 24.56
N SER A 562 -1.45 -12.74 24.93
CA SER A 562 -0.32 -11.89 24.54
C SER A 562 1.03 -12.56 24.72
#